data_AF-R6AB73-F1
#
_entry.id   AF-R6AB73-F1
#
_cell.length_a   1.000
_cell.length_b   1.000
_cell.length_c   1.000
_cell.angle_alpha   90.00
_cell.angle_beta   90.00
_cell.angle_gamma   90.00
#
_symmetry.space_group_name_H-M   'P 1'
#
loop_
_entity.id
_entity.type
_entity.pdbx_description
1 polymer ?
#
loop_
_entity_poly.entity_id
_entity_poly.type
_entity_poly.pdbx_seq_one_letter_code
_entity_poly.pdbx_strand_id
1 'polypeptide(L)'
;MKKIFLTLFALLAFAFNVQADNIVSGQKYKIVTLDGTKALSCGEVAKNDVRLTLTNLSDTEEGQVWVLTQNGDYWGITSAMGAFNIDNPSEAHDKFENKLCLWQTNGGDNQKWTFEAADDDSYYMIPLENAAKCYALDANGNFTFQDKGADTRVKLVKYVEPVITIDGITSGKYYQICTFDTSAALSNNGSTANNTILTMQPFDVKDEGQIWQINRSGNYWTIKSSVGNVNIDNPSASNNANYHKLLQWQTSGGDNQKWTFEKADDNSYYMVPFENAEKCYGYNADGTMTFQDKTSAVRVKLVEAKPVSLVNAVANGYYCIQAVSVFPDYNYNSEGRFVSFDANGNASLNTDYTYQGSRLLISTNDEGVATLTLPQSGANVTVDGNAVKSATTAEASKFVLFLNEDEWTLDSHLAIHAGSTTDAKSGSTLSFVAPNAAGSALTIVNKVAKNAFTFRLVPLPASAETDRLQQAVSSAQQALATLQGEKAEALKQAIALAQSELDYPYLTANDVAYDVEVLNGKVAELTGQGDSSVKNFGEVTLINNNQTSAAKVYTKFGGIVVENANHYSIYNAAGQQVNNSTALPHGTYVVVADGQVVKVVL
;
A
#
# COMPACT_ATOMS: atom_id res chain seq x y z
N MET A 1 -28.74 17.32 -36.91
CA MET A 1 -28.09 18.41 -36.14
C MET A 1 -28.91 18.67 -34.89
N LYS A 2 -28.63 17.96 -33.79
CA LYS A 2 -29.23 18.22 -32.47
C LYS A 2 -28.12 18.79 -31.59
N LYS A 3 -28.39 19.98 -31.03
CA LYS A 3 -27.48 20.69 -30.13
C LYS A 3 -27.37 19.89 -28.83
N ILE A 4 -26.17 19.42 -28.52
CA ILE A 4 -25.85 18.78 -27.23
C ILE A 4 -25.76 19.91 -26.21
N PHE A 5 -26.70 19.94 -25.27
CA PHE A 5 -26.62 20.80 -24.10
C PHE A 5 -25.66 20.13 -23.10
N LEU A 6 -24.42 20.63 -23.01
CA LEU A 6 -23.56 20.35 -21.87
C LEU A 6 -24.19 21.03 -20.66
N THR A 7 -24.79 20.24 -19.76
CA THR A 7 -25.30 20.75 -18.49
C THR A 7 -24.23 20.46 -17.45
N LEU A 8 -23.30 21.41 -17.27
CA LEU A 8 -22.26 21.36 -16.24
C LEU A 8 -22.93 21.71 -14.90
N PHE A 9 -23.22 20.72 -14.07
CA PHE A 9 -23.62 20.96 -12.67
C PHE A 9 -22.37 21.33 -11.85
N ALA A 10 -21.96 22.59 -11.92
CA ALA A 10 -21.03 23.17 -10.93
C ALA A 10 -21.85 23.56 -9.70
N LEU A 11 -22.10 22.60 -8.82
CA LEU A 11 -22.80 22.82 -7.56
C LEU A 11 -21.74 22.85 -6.46
N LEU A 12 -21.24 24.05 -6.13
CA LEU A 12 -20.67 24.39 -4.82
C LEU A 12 -20.31 25.88 -4.75
N ALA A 13 -21.21 26.66 -4.14
CA ALA A 13 -20.83 27.91 -3.51
C ALA A 13 -20.04 27.55 -2.24
N PHE A 14 -18.72 27.44 -2.35
CA PHE A 14 -17.87 27.44 -1.16
C PHE A 14 -17.71 28.88 -0.70
N ALA A 15 -18.22 29.17 0.48
CA ALA A 15 -17.79 30.34 1.24
C ALA A 15 -16.29 30.14 1.55
N PHE A 16 -15.44 30.91 0.90
CA PHE A 16 -13.99 30.90 1.13
C PHE A 16 -13.72 31.41 2.55
N ASN A 17 -13.43 30.50 3.49
CA ASN A 17 -12.69 30.87 4.70
C ASN A 17 -11.23 31.03 4.27
N VAL A 18 -10.85 32.27 3.99
CA VAL A 18 -9.46 32.65 3.67
C VAL A 18 -8.72 32.81 4.99
N GLN A 19 -7.77 31.93 5.23
CA GLN A 19 -6.70 32.12 6.20
C GLN A 19 -5.41 32.10 5.37
N ALA A 20 -4.55 33.10 5.49
CA ALA A 20 -3.25 33.14 4.80
C ALA A 20 -2.38 31.93 5.17
N ASP A 21 -2.39 30.91 4.32
CA ASP A 21 -1.27 30.00 4.24
C ASP A 21 -0.10 30.76 3.58
N ASN A 22 1.09 30.68 4.18
CA ASN A 22 2.34 31.11 3.52
C ASN A 22 2.41 30.46 2.12
N ILE A 23 2.90 31.21 1.12
CA ILE A 23 3.11 30.67 -0.23
C ILE A 23 4.03 29.44 -0.13
N VAL A 24 3.60 28.30 -0.69
CA VAL A 24 4.32 27.04 -0.63
C VAL A 24 5.03 26.80 -1.96
N SER A 25 6.35 26.64 -1.90
CA SER A 25 7.17 26.34 -3.07
C SER A 25 6.72 25.06 -3.79
N GLY A 26 6.65 25.13 -5.11
CA GLY A 26 6.24 24.04 -6.00
C GLY A 26 4.73 23.88 -6.15
N GLN A 27 3.91 24.68 -5.44
CA GLN A 27 2.45 24.61 -5.56
C GLN A 27 1.92 25.48 -6.71
N LYS A 28 0.73 25.11 -7.19
CA LYS A 28 0.01 25.85 -8.23
C LYS A 28 -0.89 26.91 -7.61
N TYR A 29 -0.93 28.08 -8.21
CA TYR A 29 -1.73 29.23 -7.80
C TYR A 29 -2.37 29.93 -9.00
N LYS A 30 -3.44 30.68 -8.75
CA LYS A 30 -3.93 31.75 -9.62
C LYS A 30 -3.55 33.09 -9.03
N ILE A 31 -3.10 34.01 -9.87
CA ILE A 31 -2.82 35.41 -9.49
C ILE A 31 -4.08 36.22 -9.81
N VAL A 32 -4.77 36.70 -8.79
CA VAL A 32 -6.14 37.24 -8.89
C VAL A 32 -6.18 38.71 -8.43
N THR A 33 -7.09 39.48 -9.00
CA THR A 33 -7.41 40.85 -8.55
C THR A 33 -7.94 40.86 -7.11
N LEU A 34 -7.82 42.01 -6.41
CA LEU A 34 -8.23 42.14 -5.01
C LEU A 34 -9.70 41.78 -4.76
N ASP A 35 -10.58 42.11 -5.71
CA ASP A 35 -12.01 41.80 -5.69
C ASP A 35 -12.32 40.32 -6.02
N GLY A 36 -11.31 39.54 -6.41
CA GLY A 36 -11.44 38.13 -6.74
C GLY A 36 -12.06 37.83 -8.10
N THR A 37 -12.33 38.84 -8.94
CA THR A 37 -13.16 38.64 -10.14
C THR A 37 -12.36 38.26 -11.39
N LYS A 38 -11.07 38.61 -11.46
CA LYS A 38 -10.20 38.39 -12.62
C LYS A 38 -8.88 37.72 -12.24
N ALA A 39 -8.35 36.90 -13.13
CA ALA A 39 -7.06 36.24 -12.96
C ALA A 39 -6.10 36.56 -14.11
N LEU A 40 -4.80 36.58 -13.80
CA LEU A 40 -3.74 36.76 -14.79
C LEU A 40 -3.66 35.51 -15.66
N SER A 41 -3.74 35.69 -16.97
CA SER A 41 -3.81 34.62 -17.96
C SER A 41 -2.87 34.82 -19.13
N CYS A 42 -2.29 33.73 -19.61
CA CYS A 42 -1.66 33.64 -20.94
C CYS A 42 -2.60 33.13 -22.05
N GLY A 43 -3.87 32.85 -21.74
CA GLY A 43 -4.84 32.26 -22.66
C GLY A 43 -4.55 30.79 -22.97
N GLU A 44 -4.82 30.35 -24.20
CA GLU A 44 -4.77 28.93 -24.59
C GLU A 44 -3.36 28.39 -24.90
N VAL A 45 -2.33 29.25 -24.94
CA VAL A 45 -0.97 28.85 -25.35
C VAL A 45 0.11 29.55 -24.51
N ALA A 46 1.02 28.77 -23.93
CA ALA A 46 2.26 29.28 -23.34
C ALA A 46 3.43 29.19 -24.34
N LYS A 47 3.95 30.34 -24.77
CA LYS A 47 5.15 30.47 -25.62
C LYS A 47 5.79 31.86 -25.47
N ASN A 48 6.97 32.05 -26.03
CA ASN A 48 7.63 33.37 -26.06
C ASN A 48 6.72 34.45 -26.65
N ASP A 49 6.86 35.68 -26.13
CA ASP A 49 6.17 36.89 -26.55
C ASP A 49 4.64 36.91 -26.28
N VAL A 50 4.07 35.89 -25.61
CA VAL A 50 2.66 35.94 -25.19
C VAL A 50 2.48 37.00 -24.13
N ARG A 51 1.67 38.02 -24.41
CA ARG A 51 1.30 39.06 -23.43
C ARG A 51 0.30 38.51 -22.43
N LEU A 52 0.52 38.80 -21.15
CA LEU A 52 -0.41 38.42 -20.10
C LEU A 52 -1.55 39.44 -19.99
N THR A 53 -2.74 38.95 -19.71
CA THR A 53 -3.95 39.78 -19.56
C THR A 53 -4.77 39.32 -18.36
N LEU A 54 -5.66 40.18 -17.86
CA LEU A 54 -6.62 39.80 -16.83
C LEU A 54 -7.93 39.36 -17.47
N THR A 55 -8.23 38.07 -17.40
CA THR A 55 -9.50 37.48 -17.84
C THR A 55 -10.37 37.17 -16.63
N ASN A 56 -11.67 36.88 -16.84
CA ASN A 56 -12.54 36.48 -15.73
C ASN A 56 -12.00 35.22 -15.07
N LEU A 57 -11.98 35.18 -13.74
CA LEU A 57 -11.53 34.00 -13.00
C LEU A 57 -12.32 32.76 -13.48
N SER A 58 -11.61 31.73 -13.90
CA SER A 58 -12.17 30.52 -14.52
C SER A 58 -11.57 29.27 -13.89
N ASP A 59 -12.39 28.33 -13.43
CA ASP A 59 -11.91 27.09 -12.83
C ASP A 59 -11.23 26.14 -13.82
N THR A 60 -11.49 26.30 -15.12
CA THR A 60 -11.05 25.38 -16.16
C THR A 60 -10.04 25.97 -17.13
N GLU A 61 -9.68 27.26 -17.01
CA GLU A 61 -8.70 27.88 -17.89
C GLU A 61 -7.27 27.62 -17.38
N GLU A 62 -6.56 26.66 -18.00
CA GLU A 62 -5.18 26.32 -17.64
C GLU A 62 -4.22 27.50 -17.75
N GLY A 63 -4.49 28.45 -18.66
CA GLY A 63 -3.70 29.67 -18.83
C GLY A 63 -3.68 30.60 -17.62
N GLN A 64 -4.57 30.39 -16.65
CA GLN A 64 -4.61 31.14 -15.38
C GLN A 64 -3.77 30.49 -14.26
N VAL A 65 -3.17 29.32 -14.51
CA VAL A 65 -2.53 28.51 -13.48
C VAL A 65 -1.01 28.64 -13.55
N TRP A 66 -0.41 28.98 -12.41
CA TRP A 66 1.00 29.31 -12.26
C TRP A 66 1.64 28.43 -11.18
N VAL A 67 2.81 27.87 -11.45
CA VAL A 67 3.64 27.17 -10.45
C VAL A 67 4.60 28.18 -9.84
N LEU A 68 4.50 28.39 -8.52
CA LEU A 68 5.39 29.30 -7.78
C LEU A 68 6.51 28.49 -7.13
N THR A 69 7.76 28.77 -7.51
CA THR A 69 8.94 28.04 -7.01
C THR A 69 9.88 28.99 -6.28
N GLN A 70 10.13 28.74 -4.99
CA GLN A 70 11.11 29.48 -4.19
C GLN A 70 12.53 29.07 -4.60
N ASN A 71 13.37 30.05 -4.92
CA ASN A 71 14.78 29.89 -5.29
C ASN A 71 15.65 30.81 -4.42
N GLY A 72 15.98 30.37 -3.20
CA GLY A 72 16.68 31.22 -2.24
C GLY A 72 15.78 32.38 -1.79
N ASP A 73 16.07 33.60 -2.25
CA ASP A 73 15.39 34.83 -1.83
C ASP A 73 14.31 35.33 -2.82
N TYR A 74 14.11 34.64 -3.94
CA TYR A 74 13.12 35.03 -4.96
C TYR A 74 12.22 33.87 -5.39
N TRP A 75 11.09 34.22 -6.01
CA TRP A 75 10.14 33.32 -6.63
C TRP A 75 10.32 33.28 -8.14
N GLY A 76 10.35 32.07 -8.71
CA GLY A 76 10.05 31.85 -10.12
C GLY A 76 8.56 31.58 -10.29
N ILE A 77 7.95 32.17 -11.33
CA ILE A 77 6.52 31.99 -11.65
C ILE A 77 6.43 31.39 -13.05
N THR A 78 6.13 30.09 -13.13
CA THR A 78 6.12 29.34 -14.40
C THR A 78 4.68 28.96 -14.76
N SER A 79 4.32 29.07 -16.04
CA SER A 79 3.01 28.60 -16.52
C SER A 79 2.83 27.11 -16.25
N ALA A 80 1.64 26.69 -15.82
CA ALA A 80 1.33 25.26 -15.71
C ALA A 80 1.24 24.56 -17.08
N MET A 81 1.20 25.32 -18.19
CA MET A 81 1.09 24.81 -19.56
C MET A 81 2.46 24.55 -20.23
N GLY A 82 3.58 24.85 -19.56
CA GLY A 82 4.92 24.61 -20.09
C GLY A 82 6.02 25.43 -19.42
N ALA A 83 7.28 25.22 -19.83
CA ALA A 83 8.47 25.87 -19.24
C ALA A 83 8.65 27.33 -19.71
N PHE A 84 7.63 28.16 -19.49
CA PHE A 84 7.63 29.60 -19.77
C PHE A 84 7.32 30.37 -18.48
N ASN A 85 8.20 31.29 -18.13
CA ASN A 85 8.07 32.12 -16.94
C ASN A 85 7.33 33.42 -17.27
N ILE A 86 6.64 33.96 -16.26
CA ILE A 86 6.23 35.36 -16.27
C ILE A 86 7.51 36.20 -16.29
N ASP A 87 7.60 37.03 -17.32
CA ASP A 87 8.76 37.84 -17.67
C ASP A 87 8.35 39.33 -17.61
N ASN A 88 9.11 40.12 -16.86
CA ASN A 88 9.07 41.56 -16.91
C ASN A 88 9.84 42.01 -18.15
N PRO A 89 9.23 42.68 -19.14
CA PRO A 89 9.95 42.99 -20.37
C PRO A 89 11.00 44.11 -20.24
N SER A 90 11.21 44.69 -19.05
CA SER A 90 12.28 45.66 -18.74
C SER A 90 12.38 46.78 -19.79
N GLU A 91 13.56 47.03 -20.40
CA GLU A 91 13.75 48.05 -21.44
C GLU A 91 12.88 47.85 -22.70
N ALA A 92 12.28 46.67 -22.89
CA ALA A 92 11.38 46.36 -24.00
C ALA A 92 9.89 46.56 -23.66
N HIS A 93 9.55 47.24 -22.55
CA HIS A 93 8.17 47.51 -22.14
C HIS A 93 7.27 48.01 -23.27
N ASP A 94 7.76 48.92 -24.12
CA ASP A 94 6.99 49.50 -25.23
C ASP A 94 6.52 48.43 -26.24
N LYS A 95 7.35 47.41 -26.52
CA LYS A 95 6.98 46.29 -27.41
C LYS A 95 5.78 45.51 -26.87
N PHE A 96 5.63 45.46 -25.55
CA PHE A 96 4.60 44.71 -24.86
C PHE A 96 3.51 45.61 -24.24
N GLU A 97 3.43 46.88 -24.65
CA GLU A 97 2.44 47.84 -24.16
C GLU A 97 2.46 47.98 -22.62
N ASN A 98 3.65 47.93 -22.01
CA ASN A 98 3.87 47.94 -20.56
C ASN A 98 3.24 46.76 -19.79
N LYS A 99 2.86 45.68 -20.49
CA LYS A 99 2.31 44.45 -19.89
C LYS A 99 3.41 43.41 -19.68
N LEU A 100 3.16 42.47 -18.77
CA LEU A 100 3.98 41.27 -18.64
C LEU A 100 3.86 40.40 -19.88
N CYS A 101 4.91 39.60 -20.13
CA CYS A 101 4.88 38.58 -21.16
C CYS A 101 5.34 37.22 -20.62
N LEU A 102 5.24 36.21 -21.48
CA LEU A 102 5.89 34.93 -21.27
C LEU A 102 7.18 34.86 -22.05
N TRP A 103 8.20 34.31 -21.40
CA TRP A 103 9.45 33.96 -22.03
C TRP A 103 9.97 32.62 -21.51
N GLN A 104 10.68 31.88 -22.34
CA GLN A 104 11.28 30.61 -21.95
C GLN A 104 12.15 30.80 -20.72
N THR A 105 12.07 29.88 -19.76
CA THR A 105 12.83 29.94 -18.51
C THR A 105 14.33 30.03 -18.80
N ASN A 106 14.97 31.13 -18.39
CA ASN A 106 16.41 31.35 -18.57
C ASN A 106 17.11 31.85 -17.29
N GLY A 107 16.36 32.15 -16.22
CA GLY A 107 16.90 32.61 -14.94
C GLY A 107 17.36 34.08 -14.93
N GLY A 108 16.99 34.88 -15.94
CA GLY A 108 17.22 36.32 -15.97
C GLY A 108 16.53 37.04 -14.82
N ASP A 109 17.08 38.19 -14.39
CA ASP A 109 16.54 38.97 -13.25
C ASP A 109 15.10 39.43 -13.47
N ASN A 110 14.74 39.65 -14.73
CA ASN A 110 13.41 40.01 -15.18
C ASN A 110 12.37 38.86 -15.07
N GLN A 111 12.79 37.64 -14.73
CA GLN A 111 11.92 36.49 -14.45
C GLN A 111 11.86 36.15 -12.94
N LYS A 112 12.46 36.99 -12.09
CA LYS A 112 12.55 36.79 -10.64
C LYS A 112 11.59 37.72 -9.93
N TRP A 113 10.83 37.17 -8.99
CA TRP A 113 9.71 37.86 -8.34
C TRP A 113 9.83 37.80 -6.82
N THR A 114 9.29 38.80 -6.14
CA THR A 114 9.05 38.79 -4.70
C THR A 114 7.56 39.00 -4.45
N PHE A 115 7.00 38.25 -3.51
CA PHE A 115 5.66 38.50 -2.98
C PHE A 115 5.79 39.05 -1.57
N GLU A 116 5.63 40.37 -1.43
CA GLU A 116 5.61 41.03 -0.14
C GLU A 116 4.17 41.05 0.38
N ALA A 117 3.91 40.39 1.52
CA ALA A 117 2.59 40.31 2.11
C ALA A 117 2.12 41.68 2.65
N ALA A 118 0.84 41.98 2.47
CA ALA A 118 0.14 43.08 3.14
C ALA A 118 -0.70 42.56 4.33
N ASP A 119 -1.40 43.45 5.02
CA ASP A 119 -2.15 43.15 6.25
C ASP A 119 -3.49 42.38 6.03
N ASP A 120 -3.87 42.08 4.77
CA ASP A 120 -5.20 41.56 4.38
C ASP A 120 -5.12 40.36 3.40
N ASP A 121 -4.16 39.47 3.62
CA ASP A 121 -3.93 38.23 2.82
C ASP A 121 -3.69 38.50 1.31
N SER A 122 -3.30 39.73 0.98
CA SER A 122 -2.89 40.15 -0.35
C SER A 122 -1.39 40.40 -0.41
N TYR A 123 -0.87 40.48 -1.63
CA TYR A 123 0.57 40.59 -1.89
C TYR A 123 0.86 41.71 -2.89
N TYR A 124 1.98 42.38 -2.68
CA TYR A 124 2.65 43.12 -3.74
C TYR A 124 3.46 42.13 -4.58
N MET A 125 3.10 41.97 -5.86
CA MET A 125 3.88 41.18 -6.82
C MET A 125 4.98 42.07 -7.43
N ILE A 126 6.21 41.87 -6.98
CA ILE A 126 7.33 42.78 -7.21
C ILE A 126 8.36 42.11 -8.13
N PRO A 127 8.72 42.70 -9.28
CA PRO A 127 9.84 42.21 -10.08
C PRO A 127 11.17 42.53 -9.37
N LEU A 128 12.14 41.63 -9.44
CA LEU A 128 13.44 41.82 -8.78
C LEU A 128 14.16 43.09 -9.25
N GLU A 129 14.01 43.44 -10.53
CA GLU A 129 14.68 44.59 -11.15
C GLU A 129 14.27 45.94 -10.54
N ASN A 130 13.13 46.00 -9.85
CA ASN A 130 12.69 47.23 -9.20
C ASN A 130 11.75 46.95 -8.01
N ALA A 131 12.37 46.88 -6.84
CA ALA A 131 11.71 46.60 -5.57
C ALA A 131 10.73 47.69 -5.09
N ALA A 132 10.74 48.89 -5.69
CA ALA A 132 9.88 50.00 -5.28
C ALA A 132 8.47 49.94 -5.90
N LYS A 133 8.27 49.07 -6.89
CA LYS A 133 7.04 48.97 -7.68
C LYS A 133 6.52 47.53 -7.72
N CYS A 134 5.27 47.39 -8.13
CA CYS A 134 4.59 46.10 -8.21
C CYS A 134 3.65 46.04 -9.43
N TYR A 135 3.24 44.83 -9.80
CA TYR A 135 2.19 44.62 -10.78
C TYR A 135 0.82 44.46 -10.12
N ALA A 136 -0.15 45.20 -10.64
CA ALA A 136 -1.53 45.16 -10.18
C ALA A 136 -2.51 45.61 -11.27
N LEU A 137 -3.81 45.43 -11.00
CA LEU A 137 -4.89 45.99 -11.81
C LEU A 137 -4.87 47.53 -11.73
N ASP A 138 -4.91 48.21 -12.88
CA ASP A 138 -5.08 49.65 -12.95
C ASP A 138 -6.55 50.07 -13.17
N ALA A 139 -6.82 51.37 -13.07
CA ALA A 139 -8.16 51.94 -13.23
C ALA A 139 -8.79 51.69 -14.62
N ASN A 140 -7.99 51.34 -15.64
CA ASN A 140 -8.45 51.03 -16.99
C ASN A 140 -8.65 49.52 -17.20
N GLY A 141 -8.45 48.69 -16.17
CA GLY A 141 -8.62 47.25 -16.23
C GLY A 141 -7.39 46.49 -16.70
N ASN A 142 -6.22 47.12 -16.83
CA ASN A 142 -5.00 46.47 -17.30
C ASN A 142 -4.12 46.03 -16.12
N PHE A 143 -3.30 45.01 -16.33
CA PHE A 143 -2.29 44.59 -15.35
C PHE A 143 -0.96 45.28 -15.66
N THR A 144 -0.63 46.31 -14.91
CA THR A 144 0.47 47.23 -15.22
C THR A 144 1.38 47.45 -14.02
N PHE A 145 2.56 47.99 -14.31
CA PHE A 145 3.61 48.26 -13.36
C PHE A 145 3.39 49.61 -12.64
N GLN A 146 3.13 49.55 -11.33
CA GLN A 146 2.60 50.66 -10.53
C GLN A 146 3.40 50.86 -9.23
N ASP A 147 3.29 52.05 -8.63
CA ASP A 147 3.81 52.30 -7.28
C ASP A 147 3.01 51.50 -6.25
N LYS A 148 3.65 51.08 -5.15
CA LYS A 148 2.98 50.34 -4.08
C LYS A 148 1.96 51.22 -3.35
N GLY A 149 0.73 50.74 -3.24
CA GLY A 149 -0.37 51.35 -2.49
C GLY A 149 -1.42 50.32 -2.09
N ALA A 150 -2.50 50.76 -1.43
CA ALA A 150 -3.56 49.85 -0.97
C ALA A 150 -4.33 49.17 -2.12
N ASP A 151 -4.41 49.79 -3.29
CA ASP A 151 -5.16 49.25 -4.44
C ASP A 151 -4.26 48.52 -5.46
N THR A 152 -2.95 48.53 -5.26
CA THR A 152 -1.97 47.95 -6.21
C THR A 152 -1.44 46.61 -5.70
N ARG A 153 -2.35 45.67 -5.44
CA ARG A 153 -2.03 44.35 -4.85
C ARG A 153 -2.74 43.23 -5.61
N VAL A 154 -2.32 42.01 -5.37
CA VAL A 154 -2.92 40.78 -5.91
C VAL A 154 -3.23 39.79 -4.79
N LYS A 155 -4.15 38.87 -5.06
CA LYS A 155 -4.36 37.69 -4.22
C LYS A 155 -3.76 36.47 -4.90
N LEU A 156 -3.13 35.61 -4.12
CA LEU A 156 -2.68 34.29 -4.57
C LEU A 156 -3.69 33.25 -4.08
N VAL A 157 -4.46 32.70 -5.02
CA VAL A 157 -5.42 31.65 -4.70
C VAL A 157 -4.78 30.31 -5.04
N LYS A 158 -4.60 29.44 -4.04
CA LYS A 158 -4.07 28.09 -4.25
C LYS A 158 -4.96 27.36 -5.26
N TYR A 159 -4.37 26.91 -6.36
CA TYR A 159 -5.09 26.16 -7.38
C TYR A 159 -5.24 24.72 -6.92
N VAL A 160 -6.49 24.31 -6.78
CA VAL A 160 -6.86 22.90 -6.65
C VAL A 160 -7.43 22.50 -7.99
N GLU A 161 -6.85 21.45 -8.58
CA GLU A 161 -7.32 20.93 -9.86
C GLU A 161 -8.80 20.50 -9.71
N PRO A 162 -9.70 20.98 -10.58
CA PRO A 162 -11.12 20.70 -10.43
C PRO A 162 -11.36 19.20 -10.56
N VAL A 163 -12.16 18.66 -9.65
CA VAL A 163 -12.60 17.26 -9.72
C VAL A 163 -13.56 17.13 -10.90
N ILE A 164 -13.11 16.50 -11.98
CA ILE A 164 -13.92 16.32 -13.18
C ILE A 164 -14.81 15.09 -13.02
N THR A 165 -16.13 15.29 -12.93
CA THR A 165 -17.12 14.21 -12.97
C THR A 165 -17.96 14.32 -14.24
N ILE A 166 -17.95 13.30 -15.09
CA ILE A 166 -18.78 13.21 -16.30
C ILE A 166 -19.53 11.89 -16.25
N ASP A 167 -20.86 11.96 -16.43
CA ASP A 167 -21.76 10.81 -16.48
C ASP A 167 -21.78 9.89 -15.24
N GLY A 168 -21.17 10.33 -14.13
CA GLY A 168 -21.02 9.55 -12.89
C GLY A 168 -19.62 8.99 -12.68
N ILE A 169 -18.69 9.25 -13.60
CA ILE A 169 -17.27 8.85 -13.51
C ILE A 169 -16.47 10.07 -13.08
N THR A 170 -15.71 9.93 -12.01
CA THR A 170 -14.87 11.00 -11.46
C THR A 170 -13.41 10.73 -11.82
N SER A 171 -12.80 11.68 -12.53
CA SER A 171 -11.39 11.61 -12.93
C SER A 171 -10.46 11.41 -11.72
N GLY A 172 -9.49 10.51 -11.87
CA GLY A 172 -8.51 10.20 -10.82
C GLY A 172 -8.96 9.16 -9.81
N LYS A 173 -10.26 8.82 -9.77
CA LYS A 173 -10.78 7.75 -8.92
C LYS A 173 -10.49 6.36 -9.50
N TYR A 174 -10.51 5.38 -8.61
CA TYR A 174 -10.34 3.98 -8.93
C TYR A 174 -11.69 3.31 -9.09
N TYR A 175 -11.77 2.36 -10.01
CA TYR A 175 -12.98 1.64 -10.34
C TYR A 175 -12.68 0.17 -10.64
N GLN A 176 -13.62 -0.70 -10.33
CA GLN A 176 -13.73 -2.03 -10.94
C GLN A 176 -14.69 -1.95 -12.13
N ILE A 177 -14.29 -2.52 -13.28
CA ILE A 177 -15.09 -2.56 -14.50
C ILE A 177 -15.82 -3.91 -14.52
N CYS A 178 -17.08 -3.92 -14.10
CA CYS A 178 -17.82 -5.14 -13.78
C CYS A 178 -18.79 -5.56 -14.88
N THR A 179 -19.16 -6.84 -14.87
CA THR A 179 -20.38 -7.33 -15.53
C THR A 179 -21.61 -6.60 -15.01
N PHE A 180 -22.71 -6.62 -15.78
CA PHE A 180 -23.93 -5.89 -15.43
C PHE A 180 -24.54 -6.29 -14.08
N ASP A 181 -24.40 -7.56 -13.69
CA ASP A 181 -24.85 -8.14 -12.42
C ASP A 181 -23.79 -8.03 -11.30
N THR A 182 -22.63 -7.44 -11.58
CA THR A 182 -21.49 -7.29 -10.67
C THR A 182 -20.91 -8.61 -10.13
N SER A 183 -21.16 -9.75 -10.80
CA SER A 183 -20.61 -11.05 -10.40
C SER A 183 -19.14 -11.23 -10.79
N ALA A 184 -18.67 -10.48 -11.79
CA ALA A 184 -17.29 -10.50 -12.26
C ALA A 184 -16.78 -9.10 -12.59
N ALA A 185 -15.45 -8.91 -12.56
CA ALA A 185 -14.78 -7.68 -12.95
C ALA A 185 -13.57 -7.94 -13.86
N LEU A 186 -13.30 -6.96 -14.72
CA LEU A 186 -12.20 -7.00 -15.68
C LEU A 186 -10.87 -7.02 -14.93
N SER A 187 -10.11 -8.10 -15.10
CA SER A 187 -8.83 -8.30 -14.43
C SER A 187 -7.69 -8.46 -15.43
N ASN A 188 -6.51 -7.96 -15.06
CA ASN A 188 -5.23 -8.35 -15.66
C ASN A 188 -4.51 -9.45 -14.86
N ASN A 189 -5.15 -10.03 -13.85
CA ASN A 189 -4.59 -11.03 -12.93
C ASN A 189 -3.26 -10.57 -12.28
N GLY A 190 -3.14 -9.27 -11.98
CA GLY A 190 -1.93 -8.66 -11.39
C GLY A 190 -0.74 -8.56 -12.36
N SER A 191 -0.94 -8.83 -13.66
CA SER A 191 0.15 -8.76 -14.65
C SER A 191 0.54 -7.31 -14.98
N THR A 192 1.83 -7.08 -15.21
CA THR A 192 2.35 -5.82 -15.80
C THR A 192 2.88 -6.00 -17.22
N ALA A 193 2.76 -7.21 -17.78
CA ALA A 193 3.29 -7.52 -19.10
C ALA A 193 2.42 -6.92 -20.21
N ASN A 194 3.08 -6.40 -21.25
CA ASN A 194 2.45 -6.03 -22.50
C ASN A 194 1.77 -7.24 -23.15
N ASN A 195 0.68 -7.01 -23.89
CA ASN A 195 -0.15 -8.04 -24.53
C ASN A 195 -0.87 -8.99 -23.56
N THR A 196 -0.93 -8.68 -22.25
CA THR A 196 -1.80 -9.45 -21.35
C THR A 196 -3.25 -9.24 -21.80
N ILE A 197 -3.94 -10.34 -22.13
CA ILE A 197 -5.36 -10.32 -22.48
C ILE A 197 -6.16 -10.11 -21.19
N LEU A 198 -7.05 -9.12 -21.21
CA LEU A 198 -7.90 -8.82 -20.06
C LEU A 198 -9.17 -9.68 -20.11
N THR A 199 -9.53 -10.25 -18.97
CA THR A 199 -10.69 -11.16 -18.85
C THR A 199 -11.53 -10.80 -17.62
N MET A 200 -12.83 -11.08 -17.67
CA MET A 200 -13.71 -11.00 -16.52
C MET A 200 -13.39 -12.15 -15.56
N GLN A 201 -13.03 -11.81 -14.32
CA GLN A 201 -12.78 -12.75 -13.22
C GLN A 201 -13.83 -12.55 -12.12
N PRO A 202 -14.09 -13.56 -11.27
CA PRO A 202 -14.99 -13.39 -10.12
C PRO A 202 -14.68 -12.11 -9.35
N PHE A 203 -15.71 -11.33 -9.07
CA PHE A 203 -15.57 -10.02 -8.43
C PHE A 203 -14.90 -10.19 -7.05
N ASP A 204 -13.78 -9.48 -6.85
CA ASP A 204 -13.03 -9.46 -5.60
C ASP A 204 -12.50 -8.04 -5.34
N VAL A 205 -12.92 -7.44 -4.23
CA VAL A 205 -12.48 -6.11 -3.81
C VAL A 205 -11.01 -6.06 -3.40
N LYS A 206 -10.38 -7.21 -3.14
CA LYS A 206 -8.96 -7.35 -2.78
C LYS A 206 -8.07 -7.69 -4.00
N ASP A 207 -8.64 -8.00 -5.17
CA ASP A 207 -7.86 -8.26 -6.39
C ASP A 207 -7.46 -6.93 -7.06
N GLU A 208 -6.22 -6.50 -6.84
CA GLU A 208 -5.68 -5.29 -7.49
C GLU A 208 -5.70 -5.35 -9.02
N GLY A 209 -5.67 -6.55 -9.60
CA GLY A 209 -5.79 -6.74 -11.03
C GLY A 209 -7.14 -6.28 -11.58
N GLN A 210 -8.16 -6.19 -10.73
CA GLN A 210 -9.50 -5.68 -11.05
C GLN A 210 -9.65 -4.17 -10.88
N ILE A 211 -8.63 -3.50 -10.35
CA ILE A 211 -8.72 -2.08 -9.96
C ILE A 211 -8.04 -1.20 -11.00
N TRP A 212 -8.79 -0.24 -11.52
CA TRP A 212 -8.39 0.65 -12.60
C TRP A 212 -8.58 2.11 -12.23
N GLN A 213 -7.55 2.92 -12.36
CA GLN A 213 -7.67 4.37 -12.25
C GLN A 213 -8.20 4.93 -13.56
N ILE A 214 -9.34 5.65 -13.51
CA ILE A 214 -9.95 6.26 -14.68
C ILE A 214 -9.66 7.76 -14.65
N ASN A 215 -8.85 8.23 -15.60
CA ASN A 215 -8.42 9.62 -15.68
C ASN A 215 -9.00 10.31 -16.92
N ARG A 216 -9.52 11.52 -16.74
CA ARG A 216 -10.00 12.38 -17.81
C ARG A 216 -8.86 13.21 -18.37
N SER A 217 -8.79 13.32 -19.69
CA SER A 217 -7.93 14.29 -20.36
C SER A 217 -8.66 14.85 -21.58
N GLY A 218 -9.02 16.15 -21.52
CA GLY A 218 -9.81 16.78 -22.57
C GLY A 218 -11.13 16.05 -22.83
N ASN A 219 -11.27 15.48 -24.03
CA ASN A 219 -12.48 14.79 -24.48
C ASN A 219 -12.44 13.24 -24.36
N TYR A 220 -11.35 12.64 -23.87
CA TYR A 220 -11.24 11.18 -23.69
C TYR A 220 -10.90 10.76 -22.25
N TRP A 221 -11.09 9.48 -21.96
CA TRP A 221 -10.67 8.82 -20.73
C TRP A 221 -9.43 7.95 -20.99
N THR A 222 -8.61 7.78 -19.97
CA THR A 222 -7.59 6.72 -19.91
C THR A 222 -7.91 5.80 -18.75
N ILE A 223 -7.62 4.51 -18.92
CA ILE A 223 -7.91 3.49 -17.92
C ILE A 223 -6.57 2.83 -17.58
N LYS A 224 -5.98 3.24 -16.46
CA LYS A 224 -4.67 2.80 -16.00
C LYS A 224 -4.84 1.70 -14.97
N SER A 225 -4.07 0.62 -15.07
CA SER A 225 -4.09 -0.41 -14.03
C SER A 225 -3.59 0.15 -12.70
N SER A 226 -4.17 -0.30 -11.59
CA SER A 226 -3.58 -0.09 -10.27
C SER A 226 -2.25 -0.84 -10.13
N VAL A 227 -1.98 -1.84 -10.99
CA VAL A 227 -0.78 -2.67 -11.00
C VAL A 227 0.14 -2.30 -12.18
N GLY A 228 1.35 -1.79 -11.88
CA GLY A 228 2.32 -1.34 -12.89
C GLY A 228 2.00 -0.02 -13.61
N ASN A 229 2.77 0.27 -14.67
CA ASN A 229 2.59 1.44 -15.54
C ASN A 229 2.01 1.03 -16.91
N VAL A 230 0.83 0.42 -16.86
CA VAL A 230 0.12 -0.11 -18.03
C VAL A 230 -1.30 0.44 -18.10
N ASN A 231 -1.78 0.67 -19.31
CA ASN A 231 -3.15 1.08 -19.60
C ASN A 231 -3.88 -0.03 -20.34
N ILE A 232 -5.22 -0.04 -20.22
CA ILE A 232 -6.08 -0.78 -21.15
C ILE A 232 -5.87 -0.20 -22.56
N ASP A 233 -5.66 -1.11 -23.51
CA ASP A 233 -5.20 -0.80 -24.86
C ASP A 233 -6.02 -1.58 -25.90
N ASN A 234 -6.47 -0.86 -26.92
CA ASN A 234 -7.14 -1.40 -28.10
C ASN A 234 -6.09 -1.88 -29.12
N PRO A 235 -5.90 -3.19 -29.36
CA PRO A 235 -4.90 -3.65 -30.31
C PRO A 235 -5.18 -3.18 -31.74
N SER A 236 -4.13 -2.79 -32.45
CA SER A 236 -4.18 -2.48 -33.88
C SER A 236 -4.40 -3.72 -34.75
N ALA A 237 -4.90 -3.53 -35.98
CA ALA A 237 -5.10 -4.59 -36.97
C ALA A 237 -3.83 -5.37 -37.33
N SER A 238 -2.65 -4.77 -37.11
CA SER A 238 -1.36 -5.42 -37.27
C SER A 238 -1.05 -6.46 -36.18
N ASN A 239 -1.77 -6.45 -35.05
CA ASN A 239 -1.64 -7.45 -33.99
C ASN A 239 -2.52 -8.68 -34.29
N ASN A 240 -2.10 -9.44 -35.30
CA ASN A 240 -2.89 -10.50 -35.96
C ASN A 240 -3.37 -11.64 -35.02
N ALA A 241 -2.74 -11.83 -33.85
CA ALA A 241 -3.14 -12.86 -32.90
C ALA A 241 -4.27 -12.42 -31.94
N ASN A 242 -4.40 -11.12 -31.68
CA ASN A 242 -5.26 -10.60 -30.61
C ASN A 242 -6.12 -9.40 -31.02
N TYR A 243 -6.21 -9.06 -32.31
CA TYR A 243 -6.88 -7.85 -32.82
C TYR A 243 -8.32 -7.63 -32.34
N HIS A 244 -9.03 -8.69 -31.91
CA HIS A 244 -10.39 -8.58 -31.41
C HIS A 244 -10.51 -8.63 -29.88
N LYS A 245 -9.40 -8.80 -29.16
CA LYS A 245 -9.38 -8.97 -27.70
C LYS A 245 -8.83 -7.72 -27.03
N LEU A 246 -9.41 -7.38 -25.89
CA LEU A 246 -8.87 -6.30 -25.07
C LEU A 246 -7.56 -6.74 -24.41
N LEU A 247 -6.54 -5.89 -24.46
CA LEU A 247 -5.26 -6.15 -23.81
C LEU A 247 -4.81 -4.95 -22.98
N GLN A 248 -3.71 -5.12 -22.26
CA GLN A 248 -2.97 -4.00 -21.69
C GLN A 248 -1.62 -3.77 -22.39
N TRP A 249 -1.16 -2.54 -22.33
CA TRP A 249 0.16 -2.13 -22.81
C TRP A 249 0.75 -1.03 -21.92
N GLN A 250 2.08 -0.92 -21.91
CA GLN A 250 2.81 0.20 -21.28
C GLN A 250 2.12 1.54 -21.60
N THR A 251 1.90 2.37 -20.57
CA THR A 251 1.31 3.69 -20.76
C THR A 251 2.13 4.51 -21.76
N SER A 252 1.51 4.90 -22.88
CA SER A 252 2.16 5.63 -23.98
C SER A 252 1.41 6.89 -24.38
N GLY A 253 0.13 7.00 -24.02
CA GLY A 253 -0.74 8.09 -24.47
C GLY A 253 -1.23 7.96 -25.92
N GLY A 254 -0.92 6.84 -26.59
CA GLY A 254 -1.41 6.54 -27.94
C GLY A 254 -2.94 6.53 -28.04
N ASP A 255 -3.46 6.76 -29.24
CA ASP A 255 -4.92 6.86 -29.48
C ASP A 255 -5.67 5.57 -29.10
N ASN A 256 -5.02 4.44 -29.21
CA ASN A 256 -5.53 3.13 -28.80
C ASN A 256 -5.64 2.94 -27.27
N GLN A 257 -5.11 3.85 -26.46
CA GLN A 257 -5.27 3.86 -24.98
C GLN A 257 -6.29 4.89 -24.51
N LYS A 258 -7.02 5.52 -25.45
CA LYS A 258 -8.04 6.52 -25.18
C LYS A 258 -9.42 5.87 -25.31
N TRP A 259 -10.31 6.23 -24.40
CA TRP A 259 -11.60 5.58 -24.21
C TRP A 259 -12.73 6.59 -24.06
N THR A 260 -13.93 6.15 -24.43
CA THR A 260 -15.19 6.81 -24.12
C THR A 260 -16.06 5.81 -23.35
N PHE A 261 -16.66 6.27 -22.25
CA PHE A 261 -17.73 5.54 -21.58
C PHE A 261 -19.06 6.15 -21.99
N GLU A 262 -19.75 5.49 -22.93
CA GLU A 262 -21.08 5.94 -23.36
C GLU A 262 -22.14 5.41 -22.39
N LYS A 263 -22.76 6.31 -21.64
CA LYS A 263 -23.75 5.98 -20.62
C LYS A 263 -25.05 5.44 -21.23
N ALA A 264 -25.55 4.35 -20.66
CA ALA A 264 -26.88 3.81 -20.91
C ALA A 264 -27.86 4.20 -19.78
N ASP A 265 -29.16 3.98 -20.00
CA ASP A 265 -30.25 4.45 -19.14
C ASP A 265 -30.24 3.86 -17.71
N ASP A 266 -29.55 2.75 -17.48
CA ASP A 266 -29.51 1.99 -16.22
C ASP A 266 -28.18 2.16 -15.44
N ASN A 267 -27.48 3.28 -15.66
CA ASN A 267 -26.15 3.56 -15.10
C ASN A 267 -25.08 2.51 -15.46
N SER A 268 -25.28 1.78 -16.56
CA SER A 268 -24.22 1.00 -17.21
C SER A 268 -23.60 1.79 -18.36
N TYR A 269 -22.49 1.29 -18.90
CA TYR A 269 -21.70 1.97 -19.93
C TYR A 269 -21.31 1.02 -21.04
N TYR A 270 -21.23 1.54 -22.26
CA TYR A 270 -20.44 0.94 -23.32
C TYR A 270 -19.00 1.44 -23.19
N MET A 271 -18.04 0.52 -23.15
CA MET A 271 -16.61 0.87 -23.17
C MET A 271 -16.12 0.94 -24.62
N VAL A 272 -15.95 2.16 -25.12
CA VAL A 272 -15.76 2.45 -26.55
C VAL A 272 -14.34 2.96 -26.78
N PRO A 273 -13.54 2.33 -27.67
CA PRO A 273 -12.26 2.91 -28.08
C PRO A 273 -12.48 4.29 -28.68
N PHE A 274 -11.66 5.27 -28.29
CA PHE A 274 -11.84 6.65 -28.74
C PHE A 274 -11.73 6.79 -30.27
N GLU A 275 -10.92 5.95 -30.91
CA GLU A 275 -10.75 5.92 -32.37
C GLU A 275 -11.95 5.34 -33.13
N ASN A 276 -12.88 4.62 -32.47
CA ASN A 276 -14.04 4.01 -33.11
C ASN A 276 -15.29 4.08 -32.22
N ALA A 277 -16.17 5.02 -32.55
CA ALA A 277 -17.41 5.25 -31.81
C ALA A 277 -18.54 4.25 -32.13
N GLU A 278 -18.44 3.39 -33.13
CA GLU A 278 -19.56 2.54 -33.58
C GLU A 278 -19.69 1.24 -32.77
N LYS A 279 -18.57 0.71 -32.29
CA LYS A 279 -18.50 -0.57 -31.56
C LYS A 279 -17.90 -0.36 -30.17
N CYS A 280 -18.01 -1.38 -29.32
CA CYS A 280 -17.48 -1.35 -27.95
C CYS A 280 -16.77 -2.65 -27.62
N TYR A 281 -16.01 -2.64 -26.54
CA TYR A 281 -15.58 -3.86 -25.88
C TYR A 281 -16.65 -4.34 -24.90
N GLY A 282 -17.00 -5.62 -25.01
CA GLY A 282 -17.88 -6.31 -24.08
C GLY A 282 -17.42 -7.74 -23.85
N TYR A 283 -17.93 -8.37 -22.81
CA TYR A 283 -17.52 -9.70 -22.39
C TYR A 283 -18.33 -10.80 -23.09
N ASN A 284 -17.65 -11.89 -23.44
CA ASN A 284 -18.26 -13.13 -23.90
C ASN A 284 -18.53 -14.09 -22.73
N ALA A 285 -19.19 -15.22 -23.02
CA ALA A 285 -19.48 -16.25 -22.02
C ALA A 285 -18.23 -16.85 -21.36
N ASP A 286 -17.07 -16.78 -22.01
CA ASP A 286 -15.78 -17.21 -21.47
C ASP A 286 -15.05 -16.11 -20.67
N GLY A 287 -15.69 -14.95 -20.47
CA GLY A 287 -15.14 -13.79 -19.79
C GLY A 287 -14.17 -12.95 -20.63
N THR A 288 -13.83 -13.36 -21.86
CA THR A 288 -12.95 -12.57 -22.73
C THR A 288 -13.65 -11.30 -23.19
N MET A 289 -12.98 -10.16 -23.07
CA MET A 289 -13.46 -8.90 -23.65
C MET A 289 -13.16 -8.85 -25.14
N THR A 290 -14.19 -8.75 -25.97
CA THR A 290 -14.05 -8.65 -27.43
C THR A 290 -14.71 -7.41 -28.01
N PHE A 291 -14.14 -6.91 -29.10
CA PHE A 291 -14.66 -5.77 -29.86
C PHE A 291 -15.88 -6.18 -30.69
N GLN A 292 -17.06 -5.63 -30.35
CA GLN A 292 -18.35 -6.09 -30.87
C GLN A 292 -19.41 -4.97 -30.91
N ASP A 293 -20.58 -5.28 -31.47
CA ASP A 293 -21.67 -4.32 -31.60
C ASP A 293 -22.30 -3.99 -30.24
N LYS A 294 -22.77 -2.75 -30.09
CA LYS A 294 -23.41 -2.27 -28.88
C LYS A 294 -24.77 -2.92 -28.69
N THR A 295 -24.88 -3.81 -27.71
CA THR A 295 -26.13 -4.46 -27.29
C THR A 295 -26.35 -4.29 -25.79
N SER A 296 -27.54 -4.58 -25.26
CA SER A 296 -27.76 -4.48 -23.82
C SER A 296 -26.91 -5.47 -22.99
N ALA A 297 -26.46 -6.57 -23.61
CA ALA A 297 -25.72 -7.66 -22.96
C ALA A 297 -24.22 -7.38 -22.76
N VAL A 298 -23.66 -6.41 -23.49
CA VAL A 298 -22.21 -6.15 -23.53
C VAL A 298 -21.80 -4.93 -22.69
N ARG A 299 -22.73 -4.37 -21.91
CA ARG A 299 -22.52 -3.18 -21.09
C ARG A 299 -21.81 -3.54 -19.79
N VAL A 300 -20.97 -2.64 -19.32
CA VAL A 300 -20.24 -2.78 -18.05
C VAL A 300 -20.79 -1.82 -17.00
N LYS A 301 -20.61 -2.17 -15.73
CA LYS A 301 -20.82 -1.24 -14.61
C LYS A 301 -19.46 -0.78 -14.08
N LEU A 302 -19.41 0.47 -13.65
CA LEU A 302 -18.25 1.01 -12.96
C LEU A 302 -18.59 1.08 -11.47
N VAL A 303 -17.90 0.29 -10.66
CA VAL A 303 -18.02 0.30 -9.20
C VAL A 303 -16.82 1.06 -8.66
N GLU A 304 -17.04 2.14 -7.91
CA GLU A 304 -15.93 2.89 -7.29
C GLU A 304 -15.17 1.97 -6.33
N ALA A 305 -13.86 1.93 -6.50
CA ALA A 305 -12.93 1.12 -5.72
C ALA A 305 -11.96 2.02 -4.97
N LYS A 306 -11.27 1.44 -4.01
CA LYS A 306 -10.08 2.03 -3.40
C LYS A 306 -8.88 1.19 -3.83
N PRO A 307 -7.70 1.78 -4.05
CA PRO A 307 -6.46 1.00 -4.13
C PRO A 307 -6.39 0.07 -2.91
N VAL A 308 -5.95 -1.16 -3.13
CA VAL A 308 -5.64 -2.04 -2.00
C VAL A 308 -4.43 -1.43 -1.29
N SER A 309 -4.62 -1.04 -0.04
CA SER A 309 -3.52 -0.69 0.86
C SER A 309 -3.31 -1.88 1.78
N LEU A 310 -2.13 -2.49 1.72
CA LEU A 310 -1.76 -3.49 2.71
C LEU A 310 -1.52 -2.79 4.06
N VAL A 311 -1.92 -3.43 5.15
CA VAL A 311 -1.66 -2.90 6.50
C VAL A 311 -0.19 -3.10 6.85
N ASN A 312 0.46 -2.05 7.34
CA ASN A 312 1.82 -2.15 7.86
C ASN A 312 1.84 -3.14 9.04
N ALA A 313 2.72 -4.13 8.96
CA ALA A 313 2.90 -5.13 9.99
C ALA A 313 3.84 -4.59 11.07
N VAL A 314 3.40 -4.61 12.33
CA VAL A 314 4.27 -4.35 13.49
C VAL A 314 4.80 -5.69 13.99
N ALA A 315 6.08 -5.94 13.73
CA ALA A 315 6.76 -7.18 14.11
C ALA A 315 7.92 -6.84 15.05
N ASN A 316 7.89 -7.36 16.27
CA ASN A 316 8.94 -7.15 17.25
C ASN A 316 9.29 -8.48 17.89
N GLY A 317 10.57 -8.87 17.80
CA GLY A 317 11.07 -10.12 18.37
C GLY A 317 11.80 -10.98 17.35
N TYR A 318 11.90 -12.27 17.64
CA TYR A 318 12.65 -13.20 16.82
C TYR A 318 11.75 -13.90 15.81
N TYR A 319 12.24 -14.01 14.58
CA TYR A 319 11.49 -14.62 13.50
C TYR A 319 12.40 -15.32 12.49
N CYS A 320 11.82 -16.13 11.62
CA CYS A 320 12.43 -16.53 10.36
C CYS A 320 11.46 -16.29 9.19
N ILE A 321 12.02 -16.14 7.99
CA ILE A 321 11.25 -15.92 6.75
C ILE A 321 11.19 -17.24 6.00
N GLN A 322 9.99 -17.79 5.85
CA GLN A 322 9.75 -19.07 5.18
C GLN A 322 9.13 -18.85 3.80
N ALA A 323 9.68 -19.51 2.78
CA ALA A 323 9.08 -19.59 1.46
C ALA A 323 7.94 -20.62 1.45
N VAL A 324 6.79 -20.18 0.95
CA VAL A 324 5.53 -20.93 0.77
C VAL A 324 5.28 -21.03 -0.74
N SER A 325 5.34 -22.23 -1.30
CA SER A 325 5.02 -22.48 -2.73
C SER A 325 3.66 -23.16 -2.86
N VAL A 326 2.87 -22.70 -3.83
CA VAL A 326 1.57 -23.29 -4.20
C VAL A 326 1.66 -24.22 -5.43
N PHE A 327 2.86 -24.46 -5.99
CA PHE A 327 3.01 -25.27 -7.21
C PHE A 327 3.38 -26.74 -6.93
N PRO A 328 2.70 -27.72 -7.57
CA PRO A 328 2.93 -29.15 -7.35
C PRO A 328 4.37 -29.63 -7.64
N ASP A 329 5.03 -29.05 -8.64
CA ASP A 329 6.42 -29.38 -9.01
C ASP A 329 7.43 -28.90 -7.95
N TYR A 330 7.00 -28.04 -7.04
CA TYR A 330 7.73 -27.51 -5.89
C TYR A 330 6.97 -27.81 -4.60
N ASN A 331 6.44 -29.03 -4.49
CA ASN A 331 6.04 -29.62 -3.22
C ASN A 331 7.28 -29.70 -2.32
N TYR A 332 7.62 -28.58 -1.68
CA TYR A 332 8.50 -28.59 -0.51
C TYR A 332 7.72 -29.38 0.55
N ASN A 333 8.08 -30.65 0.69
CA ASN A 333 7.75 -31.53 1.80
C ASN A 333 7.50 -30.73 3.08
N SER A 334 6.23 -30.59 3.49
CA SER A 334 5.61 -30.03 4.72
C SER A 334 6.20 -28.81 5.45
N GLU A 335 7.44 -28.38 5.20
CA GLU A 335 8.22 -27.46 6.04
C GLU A 335 8.83 -26.28 5.27
N GLY A 336 8.54 -26.10 3.97
CA GLY A 336 9.06 -24.96 3.18
C GLY A 336 10.59 -24.81 3.16
N ARG A 337 11.12 -23.66 2.71
CA ARG A 337 12.55 -23.30 2.86
C ARG A 337 12.69 -21.96 3.55
N PHE A 338 13.69 -21.80 4.41
CA PHE A 338 13.91 -20.56 5.14
C PHE A 338 15.02 -19.72 4.52
N VAL A 339 14.85 -18.39 4.54
CA VAL A 339 15.95 -17.47 4.21
C VAL A 339 17.02 -17.62 5.28
N SER A 340 18.23 -18.00 4.86
CA SER A 340 19.40 -18.15 5.73
C SER A 340 20.57 -17.32 5.24
N PHE A 341 21.50 -16.99 6.13
CA PHE A 341 22.71 -16.24 5.80
C PHE A 341 23.95 -17.11 6.07
N ASP A 342 24.85 -17.19 5.08
CA ASP A 342 26.13 -17.86 5.26
C ASP A 342 27.10 -17.04 6.14
N ALA A 343 28.26 -17.61 6.46
CA ALA A 343 29.28 -16.94 7.27
C ALA A 343 29.85 -15.66 6.64
N ASN A 344 29.68 -15.47 5.34
CA ASN A 344 30.08 -14.27 4.60
C ASN A 344 28.94 -13.26 4.46
N GLY A 345 27.77 -13.56 5.04
CA GLY A 345 26.59 -12.71 4.99
C GLY A 345 25.79 -12.80 3.70
N ASN A 346 25.97 -13.83 2.87
CA ASN A 346 25.14 -14.02 1.67
C ASN A 346 23.82 -14.70 2.03
N ALA A 347 22.70 -14.13 1.59
CA ALA A 347 21.38 -14.72 1.76
C ALA A 347 21.14 -15.90 0.80
N SER A 348 20.51 -16.98 1.28
CA SER A 348 20.24 -18.22 0.56
C SER A 348 18.84 -18.80 0.90
N LEU A 349 18.25 -19.49 -0.08
CA LEU A 349 17.01 -20.29 0.03
C LEU A 349 17.27 -21.76 -0.38
N ASN A 350 18.44 -22.30 -0.04
CA ASN A 350 18.78 -23.69 -0.31
C ASN A 350 18.13 -24.65 0.71
N THR A 351 18.29 -25.96 0.49
CA THR A 351 17.80 -27.00 1.42
C THR A 351 18.67 -27.18 2.65
N ASP A 352 19.88 -26.61 2.63
CA ASP A 352 20.91 -26.83 3.65
C ASP A 352 20.96 -25.64 4.63
N TYR A 353 19.82 -24.99 4.84
CA TYR A 353 19.70 -23.89 5.78
C TYR A 353 19.88 -24.40 7.21
N THR A 354 20.36 -23.53 8.10
CA THR A 354 20.36 -23.80 9.55
C THR A 354 19.41 -22.82 10.23
N TYR A 355 18.69 -23.26 11.26
CA TYR A 355 17.78 -22.38 12.00
C TYR A 355 18.51 -21.19 12.65
N GLN A 356 19.72 -21.43 13.15
CA GLN A 356 20.59 -20.36 13.64
C GLN A 356 20.94 -19.36 12.52
N GLY A 357 21.24 -19.84 11.32
CA GLY A 357 21.52 -19.00 10.15
C GLY A 357 20.30 -18.27 9.57
N SER A 358 19.09 -18.74 9.88
CA SER A 358 17.81 -18.16 9.44
C SER A 358 17.14 -17.25 10.46
N ARG A 359 17.67 -17.20 11.69
CA ARG A 359 17.09 -16.39 12.78
C ARG A 359 17.32 -14.91 12.50
N LEU A 360 16.24 -14.15 12.62
CA LEU A 360 16.20 -12.70 12.49
C LEU A 360 15.65 -12.11 13.79
N LEU A 361 16.23 -11.01 14.25
CA LEU A 361 15.61 -10.12 15.20
C LEU A 361 15.02 -8.95 14.41
N ILE A 362 13.71 -8.79 14.50
CA ILE A 362 12.95 -7.73 13.83
C ILE A 362 12.55 -6.70 14.87
N SER A 363 12.77 -5.42 14.55
CA SER A 363 12.24 -4.29 15.30
C SER A 363 11.55 -3.32 14.37
N THR A 364 10.27 -3.03 14.64
CA THR A 364 9.43 -2.13 13.84
C THR A 364 9.08 -0.88 14.64
N ASN A 365 9.17 0.30 14.02
CA ASN A 365 8.76 1.57 14.62
C ASN A 365 7.24 1.84 14.46
N ASP A 366 6.75 2.95 15.02
CA ASP A 366 5.34 3.35 14.96
C ASP A 366 4.81 3.63 13.54
N GLU A 367 5.71 3.79 12.57
CA GLU A 367 5.39 4.01 11.15
C GLU A 367 5.35 2.70 10.35
N GLY A 368 5.62 1.55 10.98
CA GLY A 368 5.67 0.25 10.28
C GLY A 368 6.99 -0.05 9.57
N VAL A 369 8.03 0.75 9.83
CA VAL A 369 9.38 0.56 9.28
C VAL A 369 10.17 -0.36 10.19
N ALA A 370 10.53 -1.52 9.66
CA ALA A 370 11.30 -2.57 10.31
C ALA A 370 12.81 -2.47 10.03
N THR A 371 13.60 -2.89 11.02
CA THR A 371 15.02 -3.23 10.88
C THR A 371 15.20 -4.70 11.21
N LEU A 372 16.05 -5.38 10.43
CA LEU A 372 16.32 -6.80 10.56
C LEU A 372 17.78 -6.99 10.95
N THR A 373 18.03 -7.79 11.97
CA THR A 373 19.39 -8.14 12.41
C THR A 373 19.55 -9.64 12.59
N LEU A 374 20.77 -10.14 12.42
CA LEU A 374 21.16 -11.50 12.71
C LEU A 374 21.62 -11.59 14.16
N PRO A 375 20.79 -12.08 15.11
CA PRO A 375 21.16 -12.11 16.52
C PRO A 375 22.38 -12.98 16.82
N GLN A 376 22.69 -13.96 15.95
CA GLN A 376 23.85 -14.83 16.04
C GLN A 376 25.18 -14.11 15.80
N SER A 377 25.18 -12.98 15.09
CA SER A 377 26.41 -12.24 14.74
C SER A 377 26.34 -10.74 15.06
N GLY A 378 25.15 -10.23 15.41
CA GLY A 378 24.87 -8.80 15.52
C GLY A 378 24.87 -8.08 14.16
N ALA A 379 24.95 -8.80 13.04
CA ALA A 379 24.99 -8.20 11.71
C ALA A 379 23.64 -7.63 11.31
N ASN A 380 23.63 -6.45 10.70
CA ASN A 380 22.42 -5.89 10.11
C ASN A 380 22.11 -6.59 8.78
N VAL A 381 20.83 -6.81 8.49
CA VAL A 381 20.40 -7.19 7.15
C VAL A 381 20.36 -5.93 6.29
N THR A 382 21.05 -5.99 5.17
CA THR A 382 21.28 -4.88 4.25
C THR A 382 20.91 -5.23 2.83
N VAL A 383 20.65 -4.19 2.06
CA VAL A 383 20.43 -4.28 0.62
C VAL A 383 21.54 -3.55 -0.11
N ASP A 384 22.24 -4.26 -0.99
CA ASP A 384 23.35 -3.77 -1.80
C ASP A 384 23.06 -4.07 -3.29
N GLY A 385 22.71 -3.03 -4.05
CA GLY A 385 22.22 -3.17 -5.42
C GLY A 385 20.92 -4.00 -5.45
N ASN A 386 20.96 -5.18 -6.09
CA ASN A 386 19.84 -6.12 -6.20
C ASN A 386 19.97 -7.33 -5.25
N ALA A 387 20.87 -7.28 -4.26
CA ALA A 387 21.19 -8.40 -3.38
C ALA A 387 20.88 -8.09 -1.90
N VAL A 388 20.34 -9.10 -1.20
CA VAL A 388 20.19 -9.09 0.25
C VAL A 388 21.42 -9.73 0.88
N LYS A 389 22.01 -9.03 1.84
CA LYS A 389 23.20 -9.48 2.57
C LYS A 389 23.07 -9.18 4.05
N SER A 390 23.95 -9.74 4.88
CA SER A 390 24.18 -9.25 6.23
C SER A 390 25.57 -8.65 6.37
N ALA A 391 25.69 -7.60 7.18
CA ALA A 391 26.94 -6.90 7.43
C ALA A 391 26.97 -6.31 8.85
N THR A 392 28.09 -6.47 9.55
CA THR A 392 28.28 -6.00 10.93
C THR A 392 28.64 -4.52 11.04
N THR A 393 29.18 -3.92 9.97
CA THR A 393 29.65 -2.53 9.94
C THR A 393 28.76 -1.59 9.11
N ALA A 394 27.76 -2.14 8.43
CA ALA A 394 26.86 -1.36 7.59
C ALA A 394 25.64 -0.88 8.38
N GLU A 395 25.12 0.29 8.03
CA GLU A 395 23.84 0.77 8.54
C GLU A 395 22.72 -0.20 8.16
N ALA A 396 21.80 -0.47 9.08
CA ALA A 396 20.67 -1.34 8.81
C ALA A 396 19.80 -0.76 7.69
N SER A 397 19.50 -1.59 6.69
CA SER A 397 18.49 -1.21 5.72
C SER A 397 17.13 -1.12 6.39
N LYS A 398 16.32 -0.16 5.94
CA LYS A 398 14.94 0.00 6.37
C LYS A 398 14.06 -0.91 5.53
N PHE A 399 13.12 -1.57 6.17
CA PHE A 399 12.15 -2.45 5.54
C PHE A 399 10.74 -2.00 5.89
N VAL A 400 9.77 -2.22 5.01
CA VAL A 400 8.35 -2.17 5.38
C VAL A 400 7.78 -3.57 5.24
N LEU A 401 7.07 -4.01 6.28
CA LEU A 401 6.42 -5.31 6.36
C LEU A 401 4.93 -5.12 6.12
N PHE A 402 4.32 -5.98 5.31
CA PHE A 402 2.90 -5.89 4.97
C PHE A 402 2.20 -7.23 5.18
N LEU A 403 1.00 -7.17 5.75
CA LEU A 403 0.12 -8.33 5.87
C LEU A 403 -0.88 -8.34 4.71
N ASN A 404 -1.17 -9.52 4.20
CA ASN A 404 -2.26 -9.76 3.25
C ASN A 404 -3.65 -9.76 3.90
N GLU A 405 -3.71 -9.78 5.22
CA GLU A 405 -4.93 -9.76 6.02
C GLU A 405 -4.85 -8.67 7.09
N ASP A 406 -6.02 -8.25 7.60
CA ASP A 406 -6.12 -7.20 8.62
C ASP A 406 -5.56 -7.64 9.99
N GLU A 407 -5.44 -8.96 10.21
CA GLU A 407 -4.93 -9.54 11.46
C GLU A 407 -3.75 -10.49 11.21
N TRP A 408 -2.80 -10.47 12.16
CA TRP A 408 -1.62 -11.34 12.13
C TRP A 408 -1.99 -12.75 12.62
N THR A 409 -1.77 -13.74 11.77
CA THR A 409 -1.94 -15.18 12.05
C THR A 409 -0.67 -15.94 11.69
N LEU A 410 -0.57 -17.21 12.09
CA LEU A 410 0.55 -18.11 11.71
C LEU A 410 0.70 -18.30 10.19
N ASP A 411 -0.37 -18.04 9.43
CA ASP A 411 -0.41 -18.18 7.97
C ASP A 411 -0.46 -16.83 7.24
N SER A 412 -0.30 -15.71 7.95
CA SER A 412 -0.26 -14.41 7.31
C SER A 412 0.91 -14.33 6.33
N HIS A 413 0.59 -14.02 5.08
CA HIS A 413 1.57 -13.84 4.03
C HIS A 413 2.19 -12.46 4.13
N LEU A 414 3.48 -12.41 3.82
CA LEU A 414 4.31 -11.24 4.01
C LEU A 414 4.86 -10.73 2.67
N ALA A 415 4.68 -9.44 2.43
CA ALA A 415 5.55 -8.68 1.54
C ALA A 415 6.58 -7.91 2.38
N ILE A 416 7.85 -7.96 1.97
CA ILE A 416 8.93 -7.15 2.53
C ILE A 416 9.41 -6.22 1.42
N HIS A 417 9.43 -4.92 1.69
CA HIS A 417 9.96 -3.90 0.79
C HIS A 417 11.17 -3.20 1.42
N ALA A 418 12.27 -3.06 0.68
CA ALA A 418 13.45 -2.32 1.15
C ALA A 418 13.33 -0.83 0.82
N GLY A 419 13.44 0.03 1.83
CA GLY A 419 13.20 1.46 1.75
C GLY A 419 12.22 1.94 2.83
N SER A 420 11.80 3.20 2.77
CA SER A 420 10.81 3.77 3.69
C SER A 420 9.41 3.87 3.06
N THR A 421 9.18 3.32 1.86
CA THR A 421 7.91 3.47 1.15
C THR A 421 6.94 2.33 1.43
N THR A 422 5.69 2.68 1.75
CA THR A 422 4.60 1.75 2.09
C THR A 422 3.86 1.17 0.86
N ASP A 423 4.35 1.41 -0.35
CA ASP A 423 3.62 1.13 -1.60
C ASP A 423 3.86 -0.30 -2.14
N ALA A 424 3.69 -1.34 -1.31
CA ALA A 424 3.70 -2.73 -1.78
C ALA A 424 2.31 -3.14 -2.30
N LYS A 425 2.28 -3.71 -3.50
CA LYS A 425 1.07 -4.16 -4.20
C LYS A 425 0.73 -5.61 -3.86
N SER A 426 -0.56 -5.94 -3.71
CA SER A 426 -1.11 -7.29 -3.66
C SER A 426 -0.55 -8.16 -4.79
N GLY A 427 -0.12 -9.39 -4.45
CA GLY A 427 0.57 -10.29 -5.39
C GLY A 427 2.09 -10.09 -5.48
N SER A 428 2.65 -9.10 -4.77
CA SER A 428 4.11 -8.95 -4.63
C SER A 428 4.67 -10.01 -3.71
N THR A 429 5.30 -11.01 -4.31
CA THR A 429 6.06 -12.04 -3.62
C THR A 429 7.46 -11.51 -3.32
N LEU A 430 7.76 -11.27 -2.04
CA LEU A 430 9.01 -10.74 -1.44
C LEU A 430 9.89 -9.85 -2.35
N SER A 431 9.83 -8.52 -2.21
CA SER A 431 10.63 -7.59 -3.03
C SER A 431 11.65 -6.79 -2.22
N PHE A 432 12.84 -7.35 -2.07
CA PHE A 432 14.05 -6.60 -1.79
C PHE A 432 14.50 -5.88 -3.08
N VAL A 433 14.37 -4.54 -3.11
CA VAL A 433 14.74 -3.58 -4.19
C VAL A 433 13.61 -3.22 -5.17
N ALA A 434 13.33 -1.92 -5.27
CA ALA A 434 12.38 -1.32 -6.20
C ALA A 434 12.81 -1.48 -7.68
N PRO A 435 11.86 -1.51 -8.63
CA PRO A 435 12.18 -1.56 -10.06
C PRO A 435 12.89 -0.28 -10.51
N ASN A 436 14.13 -0.38 -10.98
CA ASN A 436 14.67 0.66 -11.83
C ASN A 436 14.07 0.57 -13.24
N ALA A 437 14.16 1.65 -14.01
CA ALA A 437 13.52 1.86 -15.31
C ALA A 437 13.84 0.80 -16.40
N ALA A 438 14.72 -0.17 -16.12
CA ALA A 438 15.08 -1.26 -17.02
C ALA A 438 14.32 -2.57 -16.75
N GLY A 439 13.49 -2.65 -15.70
CA GLY A 439 12.79 -3.89 -15.30
C GLY A 439 13.78 -4.96 -14.84
N SER A 440 14.08 -5.02 -13.54
CA SER A 440 15.01 -6.03 -13.03
C SER A 440 14.53 -6.69 -11.74
N ALA A 441 14.70 -8.01 -11.70
CA ALA A 441 14.26 -8.94 -10.68
C ALA A 441 15.21 -8.96 -9.47
N LEU A 442 14.67 -9.30 -8.30
CA LEU A 442 15.42 -9.68 -7.10
C LEU A 442 16.24 -10.96 -7.37
N THR A 443 17.54 -10.91 -7.09
CA THR A 443 18.42 -12.09 -7.17
C THR A 443 18.77 -12.55 -5.76
N ILE A 444 18.07 -13.57 -5.26
CA ILE A 444 18.57 -14.46 -4.20
C ILE A 444 19.46 -15.48 -4.91
N VAL A 445 20.75 -15.54 -4.59
CA VAL A 445 21.77 -16.22 -5.41
C VAL A 445 21.57 -17.75 -5.40
N ASN A 446 20.71 -18.27 -6.27
CA ASN A 446 20.98 -19.41 -7.18
C ASN A 446 19.85 -19.71 -8.22
N LYS A 447 19.11 -18.70 -8.71
CA LYS A 447 18.42 -18.67 -10.04
C LYS A 447 17.49 -17.46 -10.08
N VAL A 448 17.29 -16.90 -11.27
CA VAL A 448 16.21 -15.94 -11.55
C VAL A 448 14.89 -16.58 -11.09
N ALA A 449 14.27 -16.05 -10.04
CA ALA A 449 12.92 -16.44 -9.65
C ALA A 449 11.97 -15.92 -10.73
N LYS A 450 11.72 -16.75 -11.75
CA LYS A 450 10.74 -16.45 -12.81
C LYS A 450 9.29 -16.64 -12.34
N ASN A 451 9.10 -17.12 -11.10
CA ASN A 451 7.81 -17.46 -10.51
C ASN A 451 7.66 -16.75 -9.15
N ALA A 452 6.46 -16.27 -8.86
CA ALA A 452 6.09 -15.62 -7.62
C ALA A 452 6.20 -16.60 -6.42
N PHE A 453 7.03 -16.29 -5.41
CA PHE A 453 7.16 -17.06 -4.16
C PHE A 453 6.41 -16.38 -3.01
N THR A 454 5.37 -16.98 -2.47
CA THR A 454 4.76 -16.43 -1.25
C THR A 454 5.68 -16.67 -0.06
N PHE A 455 5.74 -15.75 0.90
CA PHE A 455 6.51 -15.96 2.13
C PHE A 455 5.62 -15.72 3.34
N ARG A 456 5.95 -16.35 4.45
CA ARG A 456 5.36 -16.06 5.77
C ARG A 456 6.45 -15.81 6.80
N LEU A 457 6.13 -14.98 7.80
CA LEU A 457 6.96 -14.78 8.98
C LEU A 457 6.61 -15.85 10.01
N VAL A 458 7.60 -16.63 10.41
CA VAL A 458 7.44 -17.63 11.47
C VAL A 458 8.02 -17.05 12.75
N PRO A 459 7.19 -16.81 13.79
CA PRO A 459 7.67 -16.31 15.08
C PRO A 459 8.53 -17.37 15.78
N LEU A 460 9.57 -16.91 16.46
CA LEU A 460 10.49 -17.70 17.28
C LEU A 460 10.42 -17.21 18.74
N PRO A 461 10.72 -18.07 19.72
CA PRO A 461 10.57 -17.73 21.13
C PRO A 461 11.60 -16.67 21.54
N ALA A 462 11.27 -15.85 22.55
CA ALA A 462 12.19 -14.85 23.06
C ALA A 462 13.39 -15.53 23.75
N SER A 463 14.55 -14.86 23.77
CA SER A 463 15.76 -15.40 24.40
C SER A 463 15.54 -15.78 25.87
N ALA A 464 14.77 -14.99 26.61
CA ALA A 464 14.45 -15.24 28.02
C ALA A 464 13.61 -16.52 28.24
N GLU A 465 12.82 -16.93 27.24
CA GLU A 465 12.00 -18.14 27.30
C GLU A 465 12.87 -19.36 27.01
N THR A 466 13.70 -19.30 25.96
CA THR A 466 14.69 -20.35 25.69
C THR A 466 15.69 -20.52 26.85
N ASP A 467 16.05 -19.43 27.53
CA ASP A 467 16.89 -19.47 28.74
C ASP A 467 16.22 -20.21 29.89
N ARG A 468 14.88 -20.10 30.04
CA ARG A 468 14.12 -20.84 31.07
C ARG A 468 14.11 -22.34 30.79
N LEU A 469 13.88 -22.76 29.55
CA LEU A 469 13.94 -24.18 29.17
C LEU A 469 15.36 -24.73 29.32
N GLN A 470 16.38 -23.95 28.95
CA GLN A 470 17.77 -24.33 29.19
C GLN A 470 18.10 -24.49 30.68
N GLN A 471 17.59 -23.60 31.55
CA GLN A 471 17.72 -23.73 33.01
C GLN A 471 17.00 -24.96 33.57
N ALA A 472 15.82 -25.29 33.05
CA ALA A 472 15.07 -26.49 33.42
C ALA A 472 15.84 -27.76 33.02
N VAL A 473 16.42 -27.79 31.81
CA VAL A 473 17.31 -28.87 31.34
C VAL A 473 18.53 -29.02 32.25
N SER A 474 19.21 -27.93 32.59
CA SER A 474 20.36 -27.98 33.51
C SER A 474 19.97 -28.48 34.91
N SER A 475 18.79 -28.10 35.41
CA SER A 475 18.28 -28.57 36.70
C SER A 475 17.93 -30.05 36.67
N ALA A 476 17.31 -30.53 35.58
CA ALA A 476 17.01 -31.94 35.36
C ALA A 476 18.28 -32.80 35.26
N GLN A 477 19.34 -32.29 34.62
CA GLN A 477 20.65 -32.95 34.57
C GLN A 477 21.30 -33.10 35.96
N GLN A 478 21.12 -32.11 36.85
CA GLN A 478 21.57 -32.23 38.24
C GLN A 478 20.77 -33.30 38.99
N ALA A 479 19.45 -33.35 38.82
CA ALA A 479 18.60 -34.37 39.42
C ALA A 479 18.95 -35.79 38.91
N LEU A 480 19.27 -35.93 37.62
CA LEU A 480 19.69 -37.18 37.01
C LEU A 480 20.91 -37.81 37.71
N ALA A 481 21.85 -36.99 38.20
CA ALA A 481 23.04 -37.47 38.91
C ALA A 481 22.72 -38.20 40.23
N THR A 482 21.49 -38.06 40.75
CA THR A 482 21.03 -38.69 41.99
C THR A 482 20.18 -39.96 41.77
N LEU A 483 19.82 -40.26 40.52
CA LEU A 483 18.96 -41.38 40.15
C LEU A 483 19.76 -42.54 39.56
N GLN A 484 19.24 -43.76 39.69
CA GLN A 484 19.81 -44.98 39.10
C GLN A 484 18.73 -45.88 38.48
N GLY A 485 19.14 -46.82 37.62
CA GLY A 485 18.25 -47.79 36.99
C GLY A 485 17.22 -47.16 36.05
N GLU A 486 16.01 -47.73 36.00
CA GLU A 486 14.94 -47.31 35.09
C GLU A 486 14.53 -45.84 35.26
N LYS A 487 14.61 -45.31 36.49
CA LYS A 487 14.32 -43.90 36.76
C LYS A 487 15.32 -42.94 36.12
N ALA A 488 16.60 -43.30 36.12
CA ALA A 488 17.64 -42.50 35.47
C ALA A 488 17.46 -42.51 33.94
N GLU A 489 17.09 -43.66 33.38
CA GLU A 489 16.88 -43.79 31.94
C GLU A 489 15.63 -43.02 31.46
N ALA A 490 14.54 -43.04 32.23
CA ALA A 490 13.35 -42.24 31.95
C ALA A 490 13.64 -40.73 31.99
N LEU A 491 14.45 -40.26 32.95
CA LEU A 491 14.81 -38.84 33.02
C LEU A 491 15.77 -38.42 31.89
N LYS A 492 16.70 -39.29 31.47
CA LYS A 492 17.53 -39.03 30.28
C LYS A 492 16.70 -38.83 29.02
N GLN A 493 15.66 -39.64 28.83
CA GLN A 493 14.76 -39.51 27.67
C GLN A 493 13.99 -38.19 27.70
N ALA A 494 13.49 -37.77 28.87
CA ALA A 494 12.81 -36.49 29.02
C ALA A 494 13.75 -35.29 28.79
N ILE A 495 15.00 -35.38 29.28
CA ILE A 495 16.04 -34.37 29.01
C ILE A 495 16.36 -34.31 27.51
N ALA A 496 16.52 -35.46 26.85
CA ALA A 496 16.79 -35.52 25.42
C ALA A 496 15.65 -34.92 24.59
N LEU A 497 14.39 -35.15 25.00
CA LEU A 497 13.22 -34.54 24.37
C LEU A 497 13.23 -33.02 24.53
N ALA A 498 13.33 -32.50 25.77
CA ALA A 498 13.39 -31.06 26.03
C ALA A 498 14.59 -30.37 25.34
N GLN A 499 15.72 -31.07 25.23
CA GLN A 499 16.87 -30.57 24.47
C GLN A 499 16.61 -30.56 22.97
N SER A 500 15.93 -31.58 22.43
CA SER A 500 15.53 -31.60 21.02
C SER A 500 14.50 -30.53 20.68
N GLU A 501 13.67 -30.11 21.65
CA GLU A 501 12.74 -29.00 21.51
C GLU A 501 13.47 -27.65 21.50
N LEU A 502 14.51 -27.44 22.34
CA LEU A 502 15.42 -26.28 22.18
C LEU A 502 16.08 -26.21 20.79
N ASP A 503 16.30 -27.39 20.18
CA ASP A 503 16.84 -27.54 18.83
C ASP A 503 15.73 -27.53 17.74
N TYR A 504 14.44 -27.51 18.13
CA TYR A 504 13.28 -27.58 17.25
C TYR A 504 12.82 -26.17 16.78
N PRO A 505 12.49 -26.02 15.49
CA PRO A 505 12.38 -24.71 14.83
C PRO A 505 11.09 -23.92 15.03
N TYR A 506 10.12 -24.49 15.72
CA TYR A 506 8.80 -23.87 15.92
C TYR A 506 8.43 -23.74 17.40
N LEU A 507 9.41 -23.64 18.31
CA LEU A 507 9.06 -23.40 19.72
C LEU A 507 8.42 -22.04 19.87
N THR A 508 7.11 -22.03 20.09
CA THR A 508 6.46 -20.83 20.59
C THR A 508 6.83 -20.63 22.05
N ALA A 509 6.60 -19.43 22.60
CA ALA A 509 6.71 -19.17 24.04
C ALA A 509 5.90 -20.20 24.86
N ASN A 510 4.79 -20.69 24.30
CA ASN A 510 3.93 -21.69 24.92
C ASN A 510 4.52 -23.09 24.88
N ASP A 511 5.19 -23.48 23.79
CA ASP A 511 5.89 -24.77 23.70
C ASP A 511 7.05 -24.82 24.70
N VAL A 512 7.83 -23.74 24.80
CA VAL A 512 8.88 -23.59 25.82
C VAL A 512 8.29 -23.74 27.24
N ALA A 513 7.19 -23.05 27.54
CA ALA A 513 6.57 -23.10 28.86
C ALA A 513 6.02 -24.50 29.18
N TYR A 514 5.44 -25.16 28.19
CA TYR A 514 4.97 -26.54 28.28
C TYR A 514 6.12 -27.52 28.54
N ASP A 515 7.21 -27.43 27.78
CA ASP A 515 8.36 -28.32 27.92
C ASP A 515 9.09 -28.14 29.26
N VAL A 516 9.19 -26.90 29.74
CA VAL A 516 9.69 -26.60 31.10
C VAL A 516 8.85 -27.33 32.15
N GLU A 517 7.53 -27.28 32.03
CA GLU A 517 6.62 -27.85 33.01
C GLU A 517 6.57 -29.38 32.94
N VAL A 518 6.56 -29.96 31.73
CA VAL A 518 6.66 -31.42 31.53
C VAL A 518 7.96 -31.96 32.10
N LEU A 519 9.08 -31.29 31.84
CA LEU A 519 10.38 -31.70 32.35
C LEU A 519 10.44 -31.59 33.87
N ASN A 520 9.97 -30.47 34.45
CA ASN A 520 9.93 -30.28 35.89
C ASN A 520 8.99 -31.26 36.60
N GLY A 521 7.82 -31.55 36.01
CA GLY A 521 6.89 -32.57 36.50
C GLY A 521 7.51 -33.96 36.47
N LYS A 522 8.27 -34.29 35.42
CA LYS A 522 8.97 -35.57 35.32
C LYS A 522 10.09 -35.70 36.35
N VAL A 523 10.80 -34.60 36.63
CA VAL A 523 11.78 -34.54 37.73
C VAL A 523 11.11 -34.78 39.08
N ALA A 524 9.98 -34.13 39.36
CA ALA A 524 9.23 -34.28 40.61
C ALA A 524 8.72 -35.71 40.82
N GLU A 525 8.13 -36.33 39.78
CA GLU A 525 7.65 -37.72 39.78
C GLU A 525 8.78 -38.69 40.15
N LEU A 526 9.94 -38.56 39.49
CA LEU A 526 11.02 -39.53 39.61
C LEU A 526 11.84 -39.37 40.88
N THR A 527 11.94 -38.15 41.42
CA THR A 527 12.67 -37.83 42.67
C THR A 527 11.82 -37.92 43.93
N GLY A 528 10.49 -38.00 43.81
CA GLY A 528 9.57 -38.13 44.95
C GLY A 528 9.31 -36.84 45.72
N GLN A 529 9.59 -35.67 45.13
CA GLN A 529 9.31 -34.36 45.70
C GLN A 529 7.99 -33.77 45.17
N GLY A 530 6.86 -34.05 45.84
CA GLY A 530 5.64 -33.24 45.72
C GLY A 530 4.89 -33.25 44.37
N ASP A 531 3.72 -32.61 44.36
CA ASP A 531 2.59 -32.75 43.41
C ASP A 531 2.98 -32.90 41.92
N SER A 532 2.66 -34.05 41.34
CA SER A 532 2.89 -34.41 39.94
C SER A 532 1.87 -33.80 38.96
N SER A 533 0.99 -32.91 39.43
CA SER A 533 0.00 -32.25 38.59
C SER A 533 0.58 -31.01 37.90
N VAL A 534 0.57 -31.03 36.57
CA VAL A 534 0.75 -29.87 35.70
C VAL A 534 -0.27 -28.80 36.13
N LYS A 535 0.19 -27.62 36.54
CA LYS A 535 -0.70 -26.55 37.02
C LYS A 535 -1.36 -25.87 35.82
N ASN A 536 -2.66 -25.62 35.95
CA ASN A 536 -3.47 -24.98 34.92
C ASN A 536 -2.92 -23.62 34.50
N PHE A 537 -2.83 -23.39 33.19
CA PHE A 537 -2.70 -22.05 32.61
C PHE A 537 -4.09 -21.37 32.62
N GLY A 538 -4.23 -20.33 33.44
CA GLY A 538 -5.38 -19.39 33.42
C GLY A 538 -6.33 -19.45 34.63
N GLU A 539 -6.74 -18.28 35.13
CA GLU A 539 -7.88 -18.15 36.06
C GLU A 539 -9.19 -18.42 35.32
N VAL A 540 -9.87 -19.52 35.65
CA VAL A 540 -11.27 -19.76 35.25
C VAL A 540 -12.18 -18.93 36.15
N THR A 541 -12.43 -17.68 35.79
CA THR A 541 -13.44 -16.87 36.49
C THR A 541 -14.85 -17.39 36.17
N LEU A 542 -15.47 -18.04 37.18
CA LEU A 542 -16.81 -18.65 37.24
C LEU A 542 -16.85 -20.17 37.02
N ILE A 543 -16.19 -20.92 37.92
CA ILE A 543 -16.75 -22.21 38.31
C ILE A 543 -17.90 -21.91 39.28
N ASN A 544 -19.15 -22.20 38.88
CA ASN A 544 -20.20 -22.39 39.86
C ASN A 544 -19.80 -23.64 40.67
N ASN A 545 -19.34 -23.46 41.91
CA ASN A 545 -18.83 -24.51 42.80
C ASN A 545 -19.85 -25.62 43.15
N ASN A 546 -21.03 -25.63 42.51
CA ASN A 546 -22.09 -26.63 42.66
C ASN A 546 -22.24 -27.54 41.42
N GLN A 547 -21.14 -27.96 40.80
CA GLN A 547 -21.17 -28.87 39.66
C GLN A 547 -21.36 -30.34 40.12
N THR A 548 -22.62 -30.74 40.26
CA THR A 548 -23.03 -32.14 40.24
C THR A 548 -23.16 -32.60 38.78
N SER A 549 -22.27 -33.48 38.32
CA SER A 549 -22.37 -34.35 37.12
C SER A 549 -22.73 -33.75 35.74
N ALA A 550 -23.00 -32.45 35.61
CA ALA A 550 -23.49 -31.80 34.40
C ALA A 550 -22.42 -30.87 33.81
N ALA A 551 -21.86 -31.22 32.64
CA ALA A 551 -20.93 -30.44 31.82
C ALA A 551 -19.81 -29.66 32.55
N LYS A 552 -18.58 -30.20 32.56
CA LYS A 552 -17.37 -29.53 33.09
C LYS A 552 -16.60 -28.81 31.98
N VAL A 553 -16.11 -27.60 32.26
CA VAL A 553 -15.26 -26.81 31.36
C VAL A 553 -13.99 -26.40 32.10
N TYR A 554 -12.82 -26.66 31.52
CA TYR A 554 -11.52 -26.29 32.09
C TYR A 554 -10.45 -26.09 31.00
N THR A 555 -9.31 -25.48 31.33
CA THR A 555 -8.19 -25.31 30.40
C THR A 555 -7.20 -26.46 30.53
N LYS A 556 -6.66 -26.94 29.40
CA LYS A 556 -5.62 -27.97 29.36
C LYS A 556 -4.82 -27.81 28.06
N PHE A 557 -3.49 -27.76 28.15
CA PHE A 557 -2.60 -27.71 26.96
C PHE A 557 -2.89 -26.54 25.99
N GLY A 558 -3.17 -25.32 26.51
CA GLY A 558 -3.50 -24.16 25.65
C GLY A 558 -4.83 -24.29 24.90
N GLY A 559 -5.65 -25.29 25.26
CA GLY A 559 -6.98 -25.53 24.74
C GLY A 559 -8.03 -25.51 25.84
N ILE A 560 -9.28 -25.44 25.42
CA ILE A 560 -10.45 -25.52 26.29
C ILE A 560 -10.98 -26.94 26.20
N VAL A 561 -11.08 -27.62 27.35
CA VAL A 561 -11.63 -28.97 27.47
C VAL A 561 -13.05 -28.90 28.03
N VAL A 562 -13.97 -29.59 27.36
CA VAL A 562 -15.37 -29.74 27.79
C VAL A 562 -15.65 -31.23 28.00
N GLU A 563 -16.02 -31.62 29.22
CA GLU A 563 -16.36 -33.00 29.59
C GLU A 563 -17.84 -33.11 29.96
N ASN A 564 -18.46 -34.26 29.66
CA ASN A 564 -19.84 -34.60 30.06
C ASN A 564 -20.91 -33.62 29.53
N ALA A 565 -20.71 -33.08 28.31
CA ALA A 565 -21.71 -32.32 27.56
C ALA A 565 -22.07 -33.08 26.27
N ASN A 566 -23.36 -33.16 25.94
CA ASN A 566 -23.83 -33.77 24.69
C ASN A 566 -23.59 -32.86 23.48
N HIS A 567 -23.70 -31.55 23.67
CA HIS A 567 -23.42 -30.54 22.67
C HIS A 567 -22.64 -29.38 23.30
N TYR A 568 -21.60 -28.92 22.60
CA TYR A 568 -20.92 -27.70 22.97
C TYR A 568 -20.41 -26.91 21.78
N SER A 569 -20.16 -25.63 22.00
CA SER A 569 -19.59 -24.69 21.03
C SER A 569 -18.70 -23.69 21.77
N ILE A 570 -17.59 -23.28 21.15
CA ILE A 570 -16.63 -22.33 21.72
C ILE A 570 -16.62 -21.11 20.82
N TYR A 571 -16.66 -19.90 21.40
CA TYR A 571 -16.66 -18.63 20.69
C TYR A 571 -15.48 -17.76 21.14
N ASN A 572 -14.82 -17.08 20.21
CA ASN A 572 -13.81 -16.06 20.52
C ASN A 572 -14.45 -14.73 20.97
N ALA A 573 -13.62 -13.74 21.33
CA ALA A 573 -14.08 -12.41 21.74
C ALA A 573 -14.89 -11.66 20.66
N ALA A 574 -14.71 -12.00 19.39
CA ALA A 574 -15.47 -11.46 18.26
C ALA A 574 -16.81 -12.19 18.03
N GLY A 575 -17.14 -13.19 18.84
CA GLY A 575 -18.39 -13.97 18.74
C GLY A 575 -18.37 -15.03 17.63
N GLN A 576 -17.20 -15.31 17.05
CA GLN A 576 -17.05 -16.34 16.02
C GLN A 576 -16.81 -17.70 16.67
N GLN A 577 -17.45 -18.74 16.14
CA GLN A 577 -17.26 -20.10 16.61
C GLN A 577 -15.87 -20.61 16.21
N VAL A 578 -15.12 -21.17 17.17
CA VAL A 578 -13.78 -21.73 16.96
C VAL A 578 -13.80 -23.26 17.09
N ASN A 579 -12.91 -23.93 16.35
CA ASN A 579 -12.92 -25.39 16.23
C ASN A 579 -12.50 -26.10 17.53
N ASN A 580 -13.16 -27.23 17.76
CA ASN A 580 -13.14 -27.98 19.02
C ASN A 580 -11.86 -28.83 19.24
N SER A 581 -10.92 -28.85 18.29
CA SER A 581 -9.84 -29.85 18.23
C SER A 581 -8.42 -29.26 18.18
N THR A 582 -8.25 -27.97 18.46
CA THR A 582 -6.98 -27.25 18.27
C THR A 582 -6.63 -26.38 19.47
N ALA A 583 -5.33 -26.19 19.71
CA ALA A 583 -4.82 -25.14 20.57
C ALA A 583 -5.42 -23.79 20.13
N LEU A 584 -5.91 -23.02 21.09
CA LEU A 584 -6.56 -21.73 20.84
C LEU A 584 -5.58 -20.61 21.20
N PRO A 585 -5.54 -19.50 20.43
CA PRO A 585 -4.74 -18.33 20.78
C PRO A 585 -5.02 -17.81 22.20
N HIS A 586 -4.09 -17.06 22.78
CA HIS A 586 -4.36 -16.34 24.03
C HIS A 586 -5.53 -15.38 23.83
N GLY A 587 -6.50 -15.40 24.75
CA GLY A 587 -7.70 -14.62 24.57
C GLY A 587 -8.84 -15.00 25.49
N THR A 588 -9.91 -14.21 25.41
CA THR A 588 -11.17 -14.50 26.09
C THR A 588 -12.07 -15.32 25.18
N TYR A 589 -12.58 -16.42 25.72
CA TYR A 589 -13.49 -17.33 25.05
C TYR A 589 -14.78 -17.50 25.84
N VAL A 590 -15.85 -17.83 25.10
CA VAL A 590 -17.15 -18.18 25.64
C VAL A 590 -17.50 -19.59 25.20
N VAL A 591 -17.68 -20.48 26.16
CA VAL A 591 -18.06 -21.88 25.93
C VAL A 591 -19.53 -22.03 26.23
N VAL A 592 -20.30 -22.53 25.27
CA VAL A 592 -21.71 -22.90 25.45
C VAL A 592 -21.79 -24.42 25.44
N ALA A 593 -22.13 -25.04 26.57
CA ALA A 593 -22.21 -26.50 26.72
C ALA A 593 -23.56 -26.90 27.34
N ASP A 594 -24.38 -27.64 26.60
CA ASP A 594 -25.73 -28.08 27.00
C ASP A 594 -26.59 -26.95 27.63
N GLY A 595 -26.48 -25.72 27.09
CA GLY A 595 -27.21 -24.54 27.55
C GLY A 595 -26.54 -23.73 28.68
N GLN A 596 -25.42 -24.20 29.24
CA GLN A 596 -24.58 -23.43 30.15
C GLN A 596 -23.57 -22.58 29.39
N VAL A 597 -23.36 -21.34 29.84
CA VAL A 597 -22.39 -20.41 29.26
C VAL A 597 -21.25 -20.17 30.26
N VAL A 598 -20.03 -20.48 29.85
CA VAL A 598 -18.82 -20.37 30.69
C VAL A 598 -17.81 -19.47 29.99
N LYS A 599 -17.28 -18.48 30.70
CA LYS A 599 -16.19 -17.64 30.21
C LYS A 599 -14.86 -18.29 30.57
N VAL A 600 -13.99 -18.46 29.59
CA VAL A 600 -12.65 -19.02 29.78
C VAL A 600 -11.63 -18.01 29.27
N VAL A 601 -10.59 -17.78 30.06
CA VAL A 601 -9.44 -16.98 29.63
C VAL A 601 -8.28 -17.97 29.48
N LEU A 602 -7.80 -18.09 28.25
CA LEU A 602 -6.56 -18.80 27.95
C LEU A 602 -5.39 -17.84 28.10
#